data_AF-A0A0R2JMX6-F1
#
_entry.id   AF-A0A0R2JMX6-F1
#
_cell.length_a   1.000
_cell.length_b   1.000
_cell.length_c   1.000
_cell.angle_alpha   90.00
_cell.angle_beta   90.00
_cell.angle_gamma   90.00
#
_symmetry.space_group_name_H-M   'P 1'
#
loop_
_entity.id
_entity.type
_entity.pdbx_description
1 polymer ?
#
loop_
_entity_poly.entity_id
_entity_poly.type
_entity_poly.pdbx_seq_one_letter_code
_entity_poly.pdbx_strand_id
1 'polypeptide(L)'
;MLNFIKKLLNHNNKNNSVVKKSHYDKKESELSNSHVSKQSSSQTSLTSNFSKSKLPISNGEISTTIFVNIVDENKKLLKSPLIIKTYLGNSIHIDIPSIHNYTFKNVSGISSTVIIPNQVITLHYVKDMGKPVMIYCFDFDTGKLLKTPEFITGKLEDPFNLKLPQLKDYKLNLLVGDLKGQFTNKSQNIICYYRHANWKIVQPVNYQVKIAIKTKVYQDPNEKIPYDIQLPIGSIWKVFKEVKTNQTLWLSLGGAEWIKADDVKLITKNHPKLTN
;
A
#
# COMPACT_ATOMS: atom_id res chain seq x y z
N MET A 1 -4.50 -15.88 19.17
CA MET A 1 -3.79 -14.84 18.38
C MET A 1 -2.72 -15.38 17.45
N LEU A 2 -2.07 -16.52 17.74
CA LEU A 2 -1.05 -17.11 16.84
C LEU A 2 -1.57 -17.46 15.43
N ASN A 3 -2.86 -17.80 15.28
CA ASN A 3 -3.44 -18.16 13.97
C ASN A 3 -3.50 -17.00 12.97
N PHE A 4 -3.52 -15.74 13.43
CA PHE A 4 -3.54 -14.58 12.52
C PHE A 4 -2.14 -14.30 11.95
N ILE A 5 -1.10 -14.45 12.78
CA ILE A 5 0.31 -14.28 12.38
C ILE A 5 0.73 -15.35 11.37
N LYS A 6 0.28 -16.61 11.53
CA LYS A 6 0.52 -17.68 10.54
C LYS A 6 -0.04 -17.35 9.15
N LYS A 7 -1.16 -16.61 9.07
CA LYS A 7 -1.79 -16.27 7.78
C LYS A 7 -1.03 -15.18 7.01
N LEU A 8 -0.28 -14.32 7.72
CA LEU A 8 0.56 -13.27 7.14
C LEU A 8 1.91 -13.79 6.61
N LEU A 9 2.42 -14.90 7.17
CA LEU A 9 3.72 -15.46 6.79
C LEU A 9 3.65 -16.47 5.63
N ASN A 10 2.45 -16.83 5.15
CA ASN A 10 2.25 -17.94 4.21
C ASN A 10 1.96 -17.53 2.76
N HIS A 11 2.44 -16.36 2.32
CA HIS A 11 2.41 -15.99 0.91
C HIS A 11 3.83 -15.95 0.33
N ASN A 12 4.30 -17.10 -0.18
CA ASN A 12 5.25 -17.13 -1.28
C ASN A 12 5.13 -18.42 -2.11
N ASN A 13 4.97 -18.20 -3.42
CA ASN A 13 5.24 -19.07 -4.57
C ASN A 13 4.58 -20.45 -4.68
N LYS A 14 3.63 -20.55 -5.63
CA LYS A 14 3.64 -21.60 -6.66
C LYS A 14 3.05 -21.07 -7.97
N ASN A 15 3.84 -21.18 -9.03
CA ASN A 15 3.47 -20.93 -10.42
C ASN A 15 2.68 -22.11 -11.03
N ASN A 16 1.93 -21.76 -12.08
CA ASN A 16 1.58 -22.51 -13.31
C ASN A 16 0.20 -23.18 -13.54
N SER A 17 -0.30 -22.82 -14.74
CA SER A 17 -1.05 -23.56 -15.77
C SER A 17 -2.56 -23.87 -15.63
N VAL A 18 -3.35 -23.05 -16.34
CA VAL A 18 -4.32 -23.36 -17.43
C VAL A 18 -5.00 -24.74 -17.46
N VAL A 19 -6.36 -24.77 -17.48
CA VAL A 19 -7.23 -25.56 -18.41
C VAL A 19 -8.66 -24.94 -18.49
N LYS A 20 -9.23 -24.86 -19.71
CA LYS A 20 -10.61 -24.43 -20.12
C LYS A 20 -11.67 -25.54 -19.84
N LYS A 21 -12.99 -25.32 -19.67
CA LYS A 21 -14.10 -25.06 -20.64
C LYS A 21 -15.43 -25.30 -19.85
N SER A 22 -16.58 -24.65 -20.03
CA SER A 22 -17.61 -24.82 -21.09
C SER A 22 -18.89 -24.05 -20.65
N HIS A 23 -19.46 -23.17 -21.50
CA HIS A 23 -20.74 -23.25 -22.27
C HIS A 23 -22.06 -23.55 -21.52
N TYR A 24 -23.00 -22.60 -21.63
CA TYR A 24 -24.43 -22.84 -21.89
C TYR A 24 -24.97 -21.71 -22.82
N ASP A 25 -25.62 -22.12 -23.91
CA ASP A 25 -26.41 -21.29 -24.83
C ASP A 25 -27.91 -21.48 -24.56
N LYS A 26 -28.71 -20.40 -24.71
CA LYS A 26 -30.04 -20.48 -25.34
C LYS A 26 -30.55 -19.10 -25.80
N LYS A 27 -30.75 -19.01 -27.13
CA LYS A 27 -31.58 -18.12 -27.97
C LYS A 27 -33.06 -18.10 -27.51
N GLU A 28 -33.98 -17.21 -27.90
CA GLU A 28 -34.27 -16.29 -29.02
C GLU A 28 -35.41 -15.35 -28.50
N SER A 29 -35.75 -14.14 -28.98
CA SER A 29 -36.17 -13.77 -30.33
C SER A 29 -36.32 -12.22 -30.49
N GLU A 30 -36.06 -11.77 -31.72
CA GLU A 30 -36.16 -10.43 -32.34
C GLU A 30 -37.64 -9.92 -32.44
N LEU A 31 -37.96 -8.62 -32.63
CA LEU A 31 -37.72 -7.81 -33.83
C LEU A 31 -37.93 -6.28 -33.62
N SER A 32 -37.01 -5.48 -34.24
CA SER A 32 -37.17 -4.19 -34.98
C SER A 32 -37.80 -2.95 -34.31
N ASN A 33 -37.34 -1.70 -34.47
CA ASN A 33 -36.42 -1.11 -35.47
C ASN A 33 -35.88 0.28 -35.02
N SER A 34 -34.67 0.57 -35.50
CA SER A 34 -34.08 1.86 -35.96
C SER A 34 -33.91 3.09 -35.03
N HIS A 35 -32.62 3.49 -34.91
CA HIS A 35 -32.01 4.79 -35.25
C HIS A 35 -31.12 5.46 -34.19
N VAL A 36 -29.82 5.44 -34.53
CA VAL A 36 -28.76 6.46 -34.36
C VAL A 36 -28.37 6.88 -32.93
N SER A 37 -27.24 6.35 -32.48
CA SER A 37 -26.36 7.05 -31.53
C SER A 37 -25.04 7.43 -32.23
N LYS A 38 -24.77 8.73 -32.20
CA LYS A 38 -23.55 9.38 -32.71
C LYS A 38 -22.38 9.07 -31.77
N GLN A 39 -21.28 8.61 -32.35
CA GLN A 39 -19.92 8.77 -31.83
C GLN A 39 -19.40 10.17 -32.17
N SER A 40 -18.58 10.76 -31.29
CA SER A 40 -17.82 12.01 -31.49
C SER A 40 -16.44 11.78 -30.86
N SER A 41 -15.41 11.46 -31.65
CA SER A 41 -14.34 12.32 -32.21
C SER A 41 -13.43 12.94 -31.12
N SER A 42 -12.09 12.84 -31.20
CA SER A 42 -11.29 13.36 -32.31
C SER A 42 -9.99 12.57 -32.56
N GLN A 43 -9.90 11.93 -33.72
CA GLN A 43 -8.65 11.68 -34.43
C GLN A 43 -8.41 12.88 -35.35
N THR A 44 -7.22 13.46 -35.33
CA THR A 44 -6.77 14.40 -36.37
C THR A 44 -5.57 13.79 -37.06
N SER A 45 -5.84 12.92 -38.04
CA SER A 45 -4.90 12.57 -39.10
C SER A 45 -5.20 13.48 -40.28
N LEU A 46 -4.25 14.33 -40.67
CA LEU A 46 -4.34 15.05 -41.94
C LEU A 46 -3.49 14.30 -42.96
N THR A 47 -4.16 13.68 -43.93
CA THR A 47 -3.55 13.14 -45.15
C THR A 47 -4.11 13.92 -46.34
N SER A 48 -3.23 14.41 -47.21
CA SER A 48 -3.58 14.81 -48.56
C SER A 48 -2.88 13.86 -49.54
N ASN A 49 -3.70 13.12 -50.28
CA ASN A 49 -3.25 12.31 -51.41
C ASN A 49 -3.03 13.21 -52.62
N PHE A 50 -1.80 13.26 -53.12
CA PHE A 50 -1.51 13.56 -54.52
C PHE A 50 -0.58 12.46 -55.06
N SER A 51 -1.06 11.75 -56.08
CA SER A 51 -0.23 10.90 -56.92
C SER A 51 -0.09 11.55 -58.28
N LYS A 52 1.13 11.97 -58.63
CA LYS A 52 1.68 11.86 -59.99
C LYS A 52 3.19 12.05 -59.99
N SER A 53 3.86 10.96 -60.34
CA SER A 53 5.15 10.82 -61.01
C SER A 53 5.98 12.09 -61.32
N LYS A 54 7.20 12.14 -60.77
CA LYS A 54 8.44 12.39 -61.53
C LYS A 54 9.65 12.13 -60.62
N LEU A 55 10.62 11.36 -61.07
CA LEU A 55 11.99 11.51 -60.58
C LEU A 55 12.57 12.77 -61.25
N PRO A 56 13.08 13.74 -60.47
CA PRO A 56 14.26 14.48 -60.89
C PRO A 56 15.31 14.42 -59.78
N ILE A 57 16.52 13.97 -60.14
CA ILE A 57 17.71 14.13 -59.30
C ILE A 57 18.26 15.55 -59.53
N SER A 58 18.78 16.13 -58.43
CA SER A 58 19.64 17.33 -58.32
C SER A 58 18.94 18.68 -58.13
N ASN A 59 18.70 19.05 -56.86
CA ASN A 59 18.70 20.44 -56.38
C ASN A 59 19.01 20.48 -54.86
N GLY A 60 20.26 20.76 -54.47
CA GLY A 60 20.61 21.42 -53.19
C GLY A 60 20.11 20.85 -51.86
N GLU A 61 19.66 19.59 -51.76
CA GLU A 61 19.21 19.01 -50.50
C GLU A 61 20.40 18.78 -49.56
N ILE A 62 20.52 19.62 -48.53
CA ILE A 62 21.58 19.50 -47.52
C ILE A 62 21.24 18.30 -46.63
N SER A 63 21.86 17.15 -46.90
CA SER A 63 21.75 15.96 -46.05
C SER A 63 22.30 16.27 -44.66
N THR A 64 21.56 15.93 -43.63
CA THR A 64 21.94 16.19 -42.25
C THR A 64 21.47 15.08 -41.32
N THR A 65 21.89 15.18 -40.06
CA THR A 65 21.60 14.20 -39.01
C THR A 65 20.91 14.89 -37.84
N ILE A 66 19.93 14.24 -37.25
CA ILE A 66 19.36 14.62 -35.96
C ILE A 66 19.87 13.64 -34.91
N PHE A 67 20.37 14.18 -33.79
CA PHE A 67 20.75 13.41 -32.61
C PHE A 67 19.66 13.53 -31.55
N VAL A 68 19.04 12.41 -31.19
CA VAL A 68 18.00 12.40 -30.15
C VAL A 68 18.56 11.80 -28.87
N ASN A 69 18.85 12.68 -27.90
CA ASN A 69 19.27 12.29 -26.57
C ASN A 69 18.04 11.90 -25.72
N ILE A 70 18.19 10.87 -24.89
CA ILE A 70 17.13 10.36 -24.03
C ILE A 70 17.66 10.36 -22.61
N VAL A 71 17.20 11.32 -21.80
CA VAL A 71 17.78 11.58 -20.48
C VAL A 71 16.73 11.61 -19.38
N ASP A 72 17.15 11.31 -18.15
CA ASP A 72 16.34 11.52 -16.95
C ASP A 72 16.41 12.96 -16.43
N GLU A 73 15.73 13.22 -15.31
CA GLU A 73 15.73 14.52 -14.64
C GLU A 73 17.11 15.03 -14.19
N ASN A 74 18.10 14.14 -14.04
CA ASN A 74 19.48 14.48 -13.67
C ASN A 74 20.39 14.60 -14.91
N LYS A 75 19.81 14.59 -16.12
CA LYS A 75 20.51 14.56 -17.41
C LYS A 75 21.35 13.30 -17.64
N LYS A 76 21.10 12.22 -16.87
CA LYS A 76 21.74 10.93 -17.11
C LYS A 76 21.10 10.29 -18.34
N LEU A 77 21.94 9.78 -19.24
CA LEU A 77 21.49 9.07 -20.42
C LEU A 77 20.82 7.74 -20.04
N LEU A 78 19.58 7.53 -20.51
CA LEU A 78 18.78 6.34 -20.23
C LEU A 78 18.92 5.25 -21.30
N LYS A 79 19.19 5.66 -22.54
CA LYS A 79 19.43 4.80 -23.70
C LYS A 79 20.44 5.47 -24.63
N SER A 80 21.10 4.68 -25.47
CA SER A 80 21.93 5.22 -26.56
C SER A 80 21.14 6.24 -27.39
N PRO A 81 21.75 7.37 -27.79
CA PRO A 81 21.06 8.38 -28.58
C PRO A 81 20.57 7.81 -29.90
N LEU A 82 19.39 8.24 -30.37
CA LEU A 82 18.90 7.87 -31.69
C LEU A 82 19.50 8.80 -32.74
N ILE A 83 19.79 8.25 -33.92
CA ILE A 83 20.39 8.98 -35.04
C ILE A 83 19.43 8.90 -36.22
N ILE A 84 18.91 10.05 -36.65
CA ILE A 84 17.98 10.15 -37.78
C ILE A 84 18.66 10.91 -38.91
N LYS A 85 18.90 10.25 -40.05
CA LYS A 85 19.43 10.91 -41.25
C LYS A 85 18.27 11.47 -42.07
N THR A 86 18.36 12.75 -42.46
CA THR A 86 17.28 13.47 -43.16
C THR A 86 17.87 14.65 -43.94
N TYR A 87 17.03 15.55 -44.45
CA TYR A 87 17.43 16.74 -45.18
C TYR A 87 16.85 18.00 -44.52
N LEU A 88 17.51 19.13 -44.72
CA LEU A 88 17.00 20.44 -44.27
C LEU A 88 15.62 20.71 -44.88
N GLY A 89 14.68 21.21 -44.07
CA GLY A 89 13.30 21.49 -44.48
C GLY A 89 12.33 20.31 -44.36
N ASN A 90 12.81 19.08 -44.21
CA ASN A 90 11.94 17.91 -44.00
C ASN A 90 11.18 18.00 -42.67
N SER A 91 9.96 17.45 -42.63
CA SER A 91 9.20 17.30 -41.39
C SER A 91 9.89 16.34 -40.42
N ILE A 92 9.82 16.64 -39.12
CA ILE A 92 10.39 15.81 -38.06
C ILE A 92 9.29 14.96 -37.42
N HIS A 93 9.48 13.64 -37.40
CA HIS A 93 8.66 12.69 -36.64
C HIS A 93 9.58 11.87 -35.72
N ILE A 94 9.26 11.82 -34.43
CA ILE A 94 10.04 11.10 -33.43
C ILE A 94 9.11 10.21 -32.62
N ASP A 95 9.32 8.91 -32.71
CA ASP A 95 8.65 7.95 -31.84
C ASP A 95 9.20 8.10 -30.42
N ILE A 96 8.32 8.32 -29.44
CA ILE A 96 8.69 8.44 -28.04
C ILE A 96 8.88 7.02 -27.48
N PRO A 97 10.11 6.58 -27.16
CA PRO A 97 10.34 5.21 -26.72
C PRO A 97 9.81 4.99 -25.30
N SER A 98 9.11 3.88 -25.07
CA SER A 98 8.85 3.44 -23.70
C SER A 98 10.16 3.04 -23.01
N ILE A 99 10.34 3.49 -21.76
CA ILE A 99 11.49 3.19 -20.92
C ILE A 99 10.97 2.60 -19.62
N HIS A 100 11.48 1.43 -19.25
CA HIS A 100 11.08 0.76 -18.02
C HIS A 100 11.39 1.64 -16.81
N ASN A 101 10.40 1.85 -15.93
CA ASN A 101 10.47 2.68 -14.72
C ASN A 101 10.61 4.19 -14.94
N TYR A 102 10.32 4.67 -16.15
CA TYR A 102 10.36 6.08 -16.50
C TYR A 102 9.16 6.50 -17.34
N THR A 103 8.62 7.68 -17.04
CA THR A 103 7.54 8.31 -17.79
C THR A 103 8.08 9.48 -18.63
N PHE A 104 7.68 9.56 -19.90
CA PHE A 104 8.02 10.70 -20.75
C PHE A 104 7.43 11.99 -20.17
N LYS A 105 8.25 13.03 -20.06
CA LYS A 105 7.85 14.33 -19.50
C LYS A 105 7.66 15.37 -20.59
N ASN A 106 8.72 15.62 -21.37
CA ASN A 106 8.71 16.61 -22.43
C ASN A 106 9.88 16.41 -23.40
N VAL A 107 9.91 17.22 -24.46
CA VAL A 107 10.97 17.25 -25.46
C VAL A 107 11.50 18.68 -25.60
N SER A 108 12.81 18.83 -25.76
CA SER A 108 13.47 20.11 -26.03
C SER A 108 14.27 20.06 -27.33
N GLY A 109 14.40 21.20 -28.01
CA GLY A 109 15.17 21.31 -29.25
C GLY A 109 14.45 20.80 -30.49
N ILE A 110 13.16 20.45 -30.40
CA ILE A 110 12.34 20.01 -31.53
C ILE A 110 11.69 21.21 -32.26
N SER A 111 11.58 21.08 -33.58
CA SER A 111 10.86 21.97 -34.50
C SER A 111 9.98 21.14 -35.44
N SER A 112 9.01 21.74 -36.12
CA SER A 112 8.14 21.01 -37.07
C SER A 112 8.90 20.50 -38.30
N THR A 113 9.93 21.24 -38.72
CA THR A 113 10.86 20.88 -39.79
C THR A 113 12.31 20.98 -39.33
N VAL A 114 13.23 20.36 -40.07
CA VAL A 114 14.66 20.47 -39.83
C VAL A 114 15.14 21.85 -40.26
N ILE A 115 15.48 22.71 -39.30
CA ILE A 115 15.86 24.11 -39.56
C ILE A 115 17.36 24.37 -39.45
N ILE A 116 18.11 23.45 -38.85
CA ILE A 116 19.57 23.53 -38.70
C ILE A 116 20.23 22.17 -38.98
N PRO A 117 21.44 22.14 -39.56
CA PRO A 117 22.22 20.93 -39.66
C PRO A 117 22.65 20.39 -38.28
N ASN A 118 22.75 19.06 -38.15
CA ASN A 118 23.23 18.38 -36.93
C ASN A 118 22.41 18.74 -35.68
N GLN A 119 21.08 18.91 -35.86
CA GLN A 119 20.16 19.29 -34.80
C GLN A 119 20.18 18.28 -33.63
N VAL A 120 20.18 18.79 -32.41
CA VAL A 120 20.08 17.97 -31.20
C VAL A 120 18.70 18.14 -30.60
N ILE A 121 18.02 17.02 -30.39
CA ILE A 121 16.73 16.92 -29.73
C ILE A 121 16.94 16.13 -28.45
N THR A 122 16.29 16.53 -27.35
CA THR A 122 16.38 15.81 -26.09
C THR A 122 14.99 15.44 -25.62
N LEU A 123 14.74 14.14 -25.44
CA LEU A 123 13.57 13.60 -24.77
C LEU A 123 13.88 13.50 -23.27
N HIS A 124 13.10 14.20 -22.45
CA HIS A 124 13.24 14.23 -21.00
C HIS A 124 12.23 13.26 -20.37
N TYR A 125 12.73 12.40 -19.49
CA TYR A 125 11.96 11.44 -18.73
C TYR A 125 12.03 11.76 -17.24
N VAL A 126 11.06 11.24 -16.49
CA VAL A 126 11.04 11.28 -15.03
C VAL A 126 10.94 9.86 -14.51
N LYS A 127 11.75 9.50 -13.52
CA LYS A 127 11.64 8.20 -12.86
C LYS A 127 10.27 8.04 -12.21
N ASP A 128 9.66 6.87 -12.41
CA ASP A 128 8.32 6.59 -11.91
C ASP A 128 8.24 6.66 -10.38
N MET A 129 7.05 6.98 -9.87
CA MET A 129 6.79 6.92 -8.43
C MET A 129 6.63 5.48 -7.97
N GLY A 130 7.26 5.14 -6.85
CA GLY A 130 6.96 3.89 -6.16
C GLY A 130 5.60 3.96 -5.46
N LYS A 131 5.09 2.80 -5.07
CA LYS A 131 3.89 2.69 -4.22
C LYS A 131 4.24 3.04 -2.77
N PRO A 132 3.28 3.60 -2.02
CA PRO A 132 3.54 4.09 -0.66
C PRO A 132 3.94 2.97 0.30
N VAL A 133 4.71 3.36 1.32
CA VAL A 133 4.97 2.54 2.50
C VAL A 133 4.07 3.06 3.62
N MET A 134 3.20 2.18 4.14
CA MET A 134 2.22 2.49 5.19
C MET A 134 2.71 1.98 6.54
N ILE A 135 2.52 2.76 7.60
CA ILE A 135 2.77 2.37 8.99
C ILE A 135 1.44 2.36 9.76
N TYR A 136 1.14 1.21 10.36
CA TYR A 136 -0.03 1.03 11.23
C TYR A 136 0.41 0.73 12.65
N CYS A 137 -0.21 1.40 13.64
CA CYS A 137 0.05 1.14 15.05
C CYS A 137 -1.21 0.56 15.71
N PHE A 138 -1.13 -0.69 16.16
CA PHE A 138 -2.23 -1.38 16.84
C PHE A 138 -1.88 -1.66 18.29
N ASP A 139 -2.90 -1.66 19.14
CA ASP A 139 -2.83 -2.24 20.46
C ASP A 139 -2.74 -3.77 20.33
N PHE A 140 -1.72 -4.37 20.94
CA PHE A 140 -1.44 -5.79 20.84
C PHE A 140 -2.51 -6.64 21.52
N ASP A 141 -3.14 -6.15 22.59
CA ASP A 141 -4.03 -6.93 23.44
C ASP A 141 -5.52 -6.79 23.06
N THR A 142 -5.89 -5.71 22.36
CA THR A 142 -7.26 -5.39 21.93
C THR A 142 -7.41 -5.35 20.41
N GLY A 143 -6.32 -5.18 19.65
CA GLY A 143 -6.36 -5.01 18.20
C GLY A 143 -6.86 -3.64 17.73
N LYS A 144 -7.06 -2.68 18.65
CA LYS A 144 -7.52 -1.33 18.32
C LYS A 144 -6.41 -0.53 17.64
N LEU A 145 -6.77 0.28 16.65
CA LEU A 145 -5.86 1.26 16.06
C LEU A 145 -5.54 2.37 17.08
N LEU A 146 -4.26 2.60 17.34
CA LEU A 146 -3.79 3.55 18.37
C LEU A 146 -3.62 4.98 17.86
N LYS A 147 -3.41 5.15 16.55
CA LYS A 147 -3.30 6.46 15.89
C LYS A 147 -3.66 6.33 14.41
N THR A 148 -3.94 7.46 13.76
CA THR A 148 -4.10 7.52 12.31
C THR A 148 -2.90 6.88 11.61
N PRO A 149 -3.11 6.01 10.60
CA PRO A 149 -2.01 5.40 9.86
C PRO A 149 -1.16 6.47 9.17
N GLU A 150 0.14 6.27 9.16
CA GLU A 150 1.09 7.15 8.49
C GLU A 150 1.58 6.52 7.20
N PHE A 151 2.05 7.33 6.25
CA PHE A 151 2.65 6.83 5.03
C PHE A 151 3.74 7.75 4.50
N ILE A 152 4.66 7.16 3.75
CA ILE A 152 5.68 7.88 2.98
C ILE A 152 5.58 7.50 1.50
N THR A 153 6.03 8.41 0.66
CA THR A 153 6.11 8.24 -0.79
C THR A 153 7.52 8.61 -1.27
N GLY A 154 7.92 8.06 -2.41
CA GLY A 154 9.22 8.32 -3.03
C GLY A 154 9.27 7.75 -4.44
N LYS A 155 10.32 8.07 -5.20
CA LYS A 155 10.48 7.51 -6.54
C LYS A 155 10.83 6.03 -6.42
N LEU A 156 10.56 5.28 -7.48
CA LEU A 156 10.86 3.86 -7.53
C LEU A 156 12.36 3.62 -7.25
N GLU A 157 12.64 2.63 -6.39
CA GLU A 157 13.98 2.25 -5.90
C GLU A 157 14.66 3.28 -4.99
N ASP A 158 14.05 4.43 -4.71
CA ASP A 158 14.60 5.35 -3.70
C ASP A 158 14.60 4.64 -2.34
N PRO A 159 15.67 4.79 -1.54
CA PRO A 159 15.72 4.20 -0.21
C PRO A 159 14.81 4.97 0.75
N PHE A 160 14.25 4.26 1.73
CA PHE A 160 13.60 4.85 2.88
C PHE A 160 14.20 4.33 4.19
N ASN A 161 14.12 5.17 5.22
CA ASN A 161 14.52 4.83 6.58
C ASN A 161 13.55 5.50 7.57
N LEU A 162 12.69 4.69 8.17
CA LEU A 162 11.61 5.11 9.04
C LEU A 162 12.01 4.97 10.51
N LYS A 163 11.48 5.86 11.34
CA LYS A 163 11.56 5.74 12.80
C LYS A 163 10.26 5.16 13.34
N LEU A 164 10.37 4.37 14.41
CA LEU A 164 9.19 3.86 15.11
C LEU A 164 8.37 5.02 15.70
N PRO A 165 7.05 5.06 15.45
CA PRO A 165 6.17 6.02 16.11
C PRO A 165 6.29 5.91 17.63
N GLN A 166 6.45 7.05 18.30
CA GLN A 166 6.43 7.09 19.77
C GLN A 166 4.99 7.28 20.24
N LEU A 167 4.55 6.42 21.16
CA LEU A 167 3.21 6.44 21.71
C LEU A 167 3.31 6.58 23.22
N LYS A 168 2.64 7.60 23.77
CA LYS A 168 2.61 7.84 25.22
C LYS A 168 1.97 6.64 25.92
N ASP A 169 2.58 6.17 27.01
CA ASP A 169 2.09 5.04 27.83
C ASP A 169 2.10 3.66 27.14
N TYR A 170 2.77 3.54 25.99
CA TYR A 170 2.90 2.31 25.22
C TYR A 170 4.37 1.95 24.96
N LYS A 171 4.65 0.66 24.84
CA LYS A 171 5.94 0.11 24.40
C LYS A 171 5.74 -0.81 23.21
N LEU A 172 6.69 -0.82 22.28
CA LEU A 172 6.65 -1.75 21.16
C LEU A 172 6.71 -3.19 21.69
N ASN A 173 5.77 -4.02 21.24
CA ASN A 173 5.70 -5.44 21.59
C ASN A 173 6.07 -6.33 20.40
N LEU A 174 5.63 -5.97 19.19
CA LEU A 174 5.94 -6.71 17.95
C LEU A 174 6.00 -5.74 16.77
N LEU A 175 6.99 -5.91 15.90
CA LEU A 175 7.10 -5.22 14.61
C LEU A 175 6.98 -6.26 13.49
N VAL A 176 6.14 -5.96 12.49
CA VAL A 176 6.01 -6.75 11.26
C VAL A 176 6.34 -5.85 10.08
N GLY A 177 7.30 -6.28 9.25
CA GLY A 177 7.84 -5.49 8.15
C GLY A 177 9.12 -4.73 8.52
N ASP A 178 9.75 -4.13 7.52
CA ASP A 178 11.07 -3.49 7.67
C ASP A 178 10.98 -1.97 7.69
N LEU A 179 11.66 -1.34 8.66
CA LEU A 179 11.76 0.13 8.75
C LEU A 179 12.73 0.73 7.74
N LYS A 180 13.51 -0.10 7.05
CA LYS A 180 14.46 0.30 6.01
C LYS A 180 14.21 -0.54 4.78
N GLY A 181 14.23 0.10 3.62
CA GLY A 181 13.98 -0.58 2.36
C GLY A 181 14.04 0.40 1.20
N GLN A 182 13.40 0.03 0.10
CA GLN A 182 13.26 0.88 -1.08
C GLN A 182 11.80 0.95 -1.50
N PHE A 183 11.40 2.03 -2.14
CA PHE A 183 10.08 2.11 -2.76
C PHE A 183 10.00 1.15 -3.95
N THR A 184 8.93 0.38 -4.03
CA THR A 184 8.74 -0.62 -5.10
C THR A 184 7.46 -0.33 -5.87
N ASN A 185 7.17 -1.13 -6.89
CA ASN A 185 5.89 -1.07 -7.60
C ASN A 185 4.73 -1.71 -6.80
N LYS A 186 4.97 -2.17 -5.58
CA LYS A 186 3.98 -2.74 -4.64
C LYS A 186 3.94 -1.93 -3.36
N SER A 187 2.74 -1.72 -2.82
CA SER A 187 2.58 -1.09 -1.51
C SER A 187 3.21 -1.97 -0.43
N GLN A 188 3.86 -1.33 0.53
CA GLN A 188 4.52 -2.00 1.65
C GLN A 188 3.81 -1.61 2.94
N ASN A 189 3.58 -2.57 3.82
CA ASN A 189 2.89 -2.34 5.09
C ASN A 189 3.82 -2.71 6.24
N ILE A 190 4.00 -1.77 7.16
CA ILE A 190 4.71 -1.95 8.42
C ILE A 190 3.65 -1.91 9.53
N ILE A 191 3.58 -2.96 10.32
CA ILE A 191 2.60 -3.09 11.40
C ILE A 191 3.35 -3.14 12.72
N CYS A 192 3.13 -2.11 13.53
CA CYS A 192 3.67 -2.00 14.86
C CYS A 192 2.58 -2.35 15.87
N TYR A 193 2.76 -3.44 16.60
CA TYR A 193 1.90 -3.76 17.73
C TYR A 193 2.54 -3.25 19.02
N TYR A 194 1.84 -2.36 19.70
CA TYR A 194 2.24 -1.80 20.98
C TYR A 194 1.40 -2.39 22.10
N ARG A 195 1.99 -2.48 23.28
CA ARG A 195 1.29 -2.85 24.52
C ARG A 195 1.45 -1.71 25.52
N HIS A 196 0.45 -1.51 26.37
CA HIS A 196 0.55 -0.57 27.48
C HIS A 196 1.84 -0.81 28.30
N ALA A 197 2.59 0.26 28.56
CA ALA A 197 3.94 0.17 29.12
C ALA A 197 3.95 -0.44 30.53
N ASN A 198 2.93 -0.14 31.33
CA ASN A 198 2.73 -0.63 32.69
C ASN A 198 2.18 -2.07 32.76
N TRP A 199 1.82 -2.70 31.63
CA TRP A 199 1.38 -4.10 31.61
C TRP A 199 2.61 -5.02 31.60
N LYS A 200 2.71 -5.86 32.64
CA LYS A 200 3.79 -6.84 32.81
C LYS A 200 3.39 -8.20 32.25
N ILE A 201 2.21 -8.68 32.59
CA ILE A 201 1.68 -9.98 32.18
C ILE A 201 0.25 -9.78 31.70
N VAL A 202 -0.06 -10.36 30.53
CA VAL A 202 -1.41 -10.44 29.99
C VAL A 202 -1.67 -11.89 29.66
N GLN A 203 -2.67 -12.50 30.30
CA GLN A 203 -2.98 -13.91 30.07
C GLN A 203 -4.48 -14.12 29.90
N PRO A 204 -4.93 -14.81 28.83
CA PRO A 204 -6.29 -15.30 28.77
C PRO A 204 -6.48 -16.38 29.83
N VAL A 205 -7.60 -16.34 30.54
CA VAL A 205 -7.96 -17.30 31.58
C VAL A 205 -9.42 -17.71 31.44
N ASN A 206 -9.83 -18.76 32.15
CA ASN A 206 -11.20 -19.22 32.14
C ASN A 206 -11.55 -19.82 33.51
N TYR A 207 -12.00 -18.97 34.42
CA TYR A 207 -12.43 -19.40 35.76
C TYR A 207 -13.48 -18.47 36.36
N GLN A 208 -13.99 -18.80 37.55
CA GLN A 208 -14.99 -17.99 38.26
C GLN A 208 -14.45 -17.43 39.58
N VAL A 209 -14.91 -16.23 39.92
CA VAL A 209 -14.62 -15.53 41.18
C VAL A 209 -15.91 -15.12 41.90
N LYS A 210 -15.87 -15.10 43.23
CA LYS A 210 -16.93 -14.56 44.08
C LYS A 210 -16.51 -13.17 44.56
N ILE A 211 -17.37 -12.18 44.38
CA ILE A 211 -17.15 -10.82 44.87
C ILE A 211 -17.15 -10.84 46.41
N ALA A 212 -16.05 -10.41 47.03
CA ALA A 212 -15.86 -10.48 48.48
C ALA A 212 -16.28 -9.19 49.19
N ILE A 213 -16.08 -8.05 48.53
CA ILE A 213 -16.48 -6.71 48.98
C ILE A 213 -17.21 -5.98 47.85
N LYS A 214 -17.91 -4.88 48.13
CA LYS A 214 -18.58 -4.11 47.08
C LYS A 214 -17.53 -3.57 46.09
N THR A 215 -17.50 -4.09 44.87
CA THR A 215 -16.38 -3.92 43.92
C THR A 215 -16.69 -2.88 42.85
N LYS A 216 -15.76 -1.95 42.63
CA LYS A 216 -15.82 -0.98 41.53
C LYS A 216 -15.47 -1.64 40.20
N VAL A 217 -16.19 -1.28 39.15
CA VAL A 217 -15.94 -1.76 37.77
C VAL A 217 -15.29 -0.64 36.97
N TYR A 218 -14.29 -0.97 36.16
CA TYR A 218 -13.53 -0.04 35.33
C TYR A 218 -13.60 -0.44 33.87
N GLN A 219 -13.51 0.54 32.96
CA GLN A 219 -13.51 0.31 31.52
C GLN A 219 -12.24 -0.42 31.05
N ASP A 220 -11.09 -0.07 31.63
CA ASP A 220 -9.82 -0.74 31.40
C ASP A 220 -8.85 -0.64 32.62
N PRO A 221 -7.82 -1.51 32.71
CA PRO A 221 -6.83 -1.53 33.80
C PRO A 221 -6.01 -0.26 34.05
N ASN A 222 -6.01 0.68 33.10
CA ASN A 222 -5.26 1.92 33.15
C ASN A 222 -6.16 3.14 33.46
N GLU A 223 -7.49 2.98 33.37
CA GLU A 223 -8.43 4.02 33.73
C GLU A 223 -8.49 4.23 35.25
N LYS A 224 -8.64 5.50 35.65
CA LYS A 224 -8.71 5.89 37.07
C LYS A 224 -10.14 5.99 37.59
N ILE A 225 -11.10 6.21 36.69
CA ILE A 225 -12.49 6.48 37.03
C ILE A 225 -13.27 5.17 36.84
N PRO A 226 -13.88 4.62 37.90
CA PRO A 226 -14.78 3.48 37.76
C PRO A 226 -16.12 3.93 37.17
N TYR A 227 -16.89 2.98 36.65
CA TYR A 227 -18.32 3.19 36.41
C TYR A 227 -19.07 3.47 37.71
N ASP A 228 -20.24 4.10 37.58
CA ASP A 228 -21.14 4.38 38.71
C ASP A 228 -21.77 3.11 39.30
N ILE A 229 -21.67 1.99 38.58
CA ILE A 229 -22.12 0.68 39.04
C ILE A 229 -21.04 -0.06 39.83
N GLN A 230 -21.48 -0.85 40.81
CA GLN A 230 -20.61 -1.71 41.60
C GLN A 230 -21.18 -3.11 41.65
N LEU A 231 -20.30 -4.11 41.66
CA LEU A 231 -20.73 -5.50 41.77
C LEU A 231 -21.11 -5.82 43.23
N PRO A 232 -22.26 -6.47 43.45
CA PRO A 232 -22.72 -6.80 44.79
C PRO A 232 -21.89 -7.94 45.41
N ILE A 233 -21.69 -7.86 46.73
CA ILE A 233 -21.03 -8.89 47.52
C ILE A 233 -21.73 -10.24 47.31
N GLY A 234 -20.94 -11.28 47.09
CA GLY A 234 -21.42 -12.65 46.91
C GLY A 234 -21.81 -13.03 45.49
N SER A 235 -21.88 -12.08 44.55
CA SER A 235 -22.08 -12.39 43.14
C SER A 235 -20.90 -13.17 42.54
N ILE A 236 -21.17 -14.00 41.53
CA ILE A 236 -20.19 -14.88 40.89
C ILE A 236 -20.01 -14.45 39.44
N TRP A 237 -18.75 -14.25 39.04
CA TRP A 237 -18.40 -13.77 37.70
C TRP A 237 -17.34 -14.63 37.05
N LYS A 238 -17.44 -14.80 35.73
CA LYS A 238 -16.43 -15.45 34.92
C LYS A 238 -15.32 -14.46 34.56
N VAL A 239 -14.08 -14.90 34.69
CA VAL A 239 -12.87 -14.16 34.31
C VAL A 239 -12.34 -14.71 32.99
N PHE A 240 -12.09 -13.81 32.05
CA PHE A 240 -11.63 -14.14 30.69
C PHE A 240 -10.17 -13.77 30.45
N LYS A 241 -9.66 -12.79 31.18
CA LYS A 241 -8.29 -12.29 31.02
C LYS A 241 -7.79 -11.69 32.33
N GLU A 242 -6.52 -11.93 32.63
CA GLU A 242 -5.81 -11.26 33.69
C GLU A 242 -4.76 -10.32 33.12
N VAL A 243 -4.63 -9.14 33.73
CA VAL A 243 -3.59 -8.17 33.43
C VAL A 243 -2.88 -7.80 34.71
N LYS A 244 -1.61 -8.19 34.84
CA LYS A 244 -0.74 -7.72 35.92
C LYS A 244 -0.11 -6.40 35.50
N THR A 245 -0.48 -5.32 36.17
CA THR A 245 0.16 -4.01 36.00
C THR A 245 1.32 -3.84 36.99
N ASN A 246 1.91 -2.65 37.02
CA ASN A 246 2.90 -2.29 38.04
C ASN A 246 2.30 -2.24 39.45
N GLN A 247 1.01 -1.94 39.58
CA GLN A 247 0.35 -1.69 40.86
C GLN A 247 -0.49 -2.87 41.35
N THR A 248 -1.22 -3.54 40.47
CA THR A 248 -2.20 -4.56 40.89
C THR A 248 -2.47 -5.57 39.78
N LEU A 249 -3.18 -6.65 40.14
CA LEU A 249 -3.72 -7.63 39.21
C LEU A 249 -5.17 -7.26 38.88
N TRP A 250 -5.44 -7.12 37.59
CA TRP A 250 -6.77 -6.83 37.07
C TRP A 250 -7.40 -8.07 36.44
N LEU A 251 -8.69 -8.24 36.66
CA LEU A 251 -9.51 -9.31 36.11
C LEU A 251 -10.51 -8.71 35.12
N SER A 252 -10.51 -9.22 33.88
CA SER A 252 -11.53 -8.87 32.88
C SER A 252 -12.70 -9.84 32.97
N LEU A 253 -13.89 -9.28 33.15
CA LEU A 253 -15.15 -10.01 33.18
C LEU A 253 -15.82 -10.10 31.79
N GLY A 254 -15.19 -9.52 30.77
CA GLY A 254 -15.71 -9.42 29.41
C GLY A 254 -15.91 -7.97 29.00
N GLY A 255 -15.86 -7.69 27.69
CA GLY A 255 -16.04 -6.33 27.17
C GLY A 255 -15.16 -5.29 27.87
N ALA A 256 -15.81 -4.24 28.37
CA ALA A 256 -15.17 -3.14 29.08
C ALA A 256 -15.38 -3.24 30.60
N GLU A 257 -15.42 -4.45 31.16
CA GLU A 257 -15.66 -4.67 32.59
C GLU A 257 -14.40 -5.26 33.25
N TRP A 258 -13.75 -4.44 34.06
CA TRP A 258 -12.53 -4.78 34.78
C TRP A 258 -12.64 -4.51 36.28
N ILE A 259 -12.12 -5.43 37.07
CA ILE A 259 -12.09 -5.33 38.53
C ILE A 259 -10.69 -5.68 39.07
N LYS A 260 -10.39 -5.26 40.30
CA LYS A 260 -9.15 -5.62 40.97
C LYS A 260 -9.26 -7.01 41.59
N ALA A 261 -8.21 -7.81 41.47
CA ALA A 261 -8.19 -9.17 42.00
C ALA A 261 -8.27 -9.22 43.54
N ASP A 262 -7.85 -8.15 44.23
CA ASP A 262 -7.90 -8.05 45.69
C ASP A 262 -9.34 -8.02 46.24
N ASP A 263 -10.33 -7.68 45.40
CA ASP A 263 -11.72 -7.53 45.81
C ASP A 263 -12.51 -8.87 45.75
N VAL A 264 -11.88 -9.97 45.35
CA VAL A 264 -12.56 -11.24 45.04
C VAL A 264 -11.93 -12.47 45.68
N LYS A 265 -12.69 -13.56 45.77
CA LYS A 265 -12.22 -14.90 46.14
C LYS A 265 -12.37 -15.86 44.97
N LEU A 266 -11.32 -16.63 44.68
CA LEU A 266 -11.35 -17.65 43.62
C LEU A 266 -12.31 -18.80 44.01
N ILE A 267 -13.20 -19.21 43.10
CA ILE A 267 -14.15 -20.32 43.33
C ILE A 267 -13.65 -21.62 42.69
N THR A 268 -13.13 -21.54 41.48
CA THR A 268 -12.67 -22.69 40.70
C THR A 268 -11.49 -22.29 39.83
N LYS A 269 -10.60 -23.22 39.48
CA LYS A 269 -9.48 -22.96 38.57
C LYS A 269 -9.47 -24.03 37.48
N ASN A 270 -10.22 -23.80 36.40
CA ASN A 270 -10.05 -24.61 35.21
C ASN A 270 -8.83 -24.08 34.48
N HIS A 271 -7.64 -24.59 34.82
CA HIS A 271 -6.46 -24.39 34.00
C HIS A 271 -6.72 -25.03 32.63
N PRO A 272 -6.76 -24.28 31.52
CA PRO A 272 -6.58 -24.88 30.23
C PRO A 272 -5.14 -25.41 30.23
N LYS A 273 -4.97 -26.73 30.26
CA LYS A 273 -3.67 -27.32 29.95
C LYS A 273 -3.30 -26.82 28.54
N LEU A 274 -2.28 -25.98 28.43
CA LEU A 274 -1.60 -25.77 27.17
C LEU A 274 -0.97 -27.12 26.82
N THR A 275 -1.64 -27.89 25.98
CA THR A 275 -1.01 -29.02 25.30
C THR A 275 0.02 -28.43 24.35
N ASN A 276 1.28 -28.84 24.56
CA ASN A 276 2.45 -28.49 23.75
C ASN A 276 2.24 -28.75 22.25
#